data_AF-A0A2R5G8I2-F1
#
_entry.id   AF-A0A2R5G8I2-F1
#
_cell.length_a   1.000
_cell.length_b   1.000
_cell.length_c   1.000
_cell.angle_alpha   90.00
_cell.angle_beta   90.00
_cell.angle_gamma   90.00
#
_symmetry.space_group_name_H-M   'P 1'
#
loop_
_entity.id
_entity.type
_entity.pdbx_description
1 polymer ?
#
loop_
_entity_poly.entity_id
_entity_poly.type
_entity_poly.pdbx_seq_one_letter_code
_entity_poly.pdbx_strand_id
1 'polypeptide(L)'
;MVSLTVAYVLLACGGPVGLHLVYVGRERQAWACAVTGGLAGLAVVRDAICLPRYVREANGEAQELAKVSREAATHPEHPRISWQKAVAMLVLAMLVGTTLARCFADDLASRLGFPGGELYRELFVAVSHVLGTSFGAWVVGGISWDFVRLGYVLTGATFGALLAQGVVKTHLLPAAVEDNQEGIAHFHMPEQASALLPALCAVLAAHMNGARKWKPDLLAEAHNEEEAARAEALAMEAASKVAKITTSAAEARTVVRRNRVDREKKRRLRMSGGRCGFCFGLLRVYLGVVAFLCLVLVSMYESASFTWKDADTSQGMLLPSRTIRVKTFVNNWVASHQNELNLASETAGLVFESVVTRGLRETVSDLQTEIPLYAKKDALKTLGLPETASLRQVRTRFREISFGKGSGRFEHVGVNGDSRVEKSIENYDQIIAAYEILKRLLQP
;
A
#
# COMPACT_ATOMS: atom_id res chain seq x y z
N MET A 1 -30.77 12.11 -4.03
CA MET A 1 -30.37 11.01 -3.13
C MET A 1 -29.72 9.93 -3.97
N VAL A 2 -28.66 9.32 -3.44
CA VAL A 2 -27.92 8.20 -4.00
C VAL A 2 -28.64 6.91 -3.57
N SER A 3 -28.90 6.02 -4.52
CA SER A 3 -29.60 4.75 -4.27
C SER A 3 -28.59 3.61 -4.07
N LEU A 4 -28.81 2.78 -3.04
CA LEU A 4 -27.92 1.64 -2.74
C LEU A 4 -27.95 0.59 -3.86
N THR A 5 -29.13 0.31 -4.41
CA THR A 5 -29.29 -0.65 -5.52
C THR A 5 -28.52 -0.22 -6.75
N VAL A 6 -28.61 1.07 -7.12
CA VAL A 6 -27.87 1.62 -8.26
C VAL A 6 -26.37 1.53 -8.03
N ALA A 7 -25.90 1.80 -6.81
CA ALA A 7 -24.49 1.67 -6.46
C ALA A 7 -23.98 0.23 -6.65
N TYR A 8 -24.75 -0.79 -6.23
CA TYR A 8 -24.38 -2.20 -6.43
C TYR A 8 -24.41 -2.63 -7.90
N VAL A 9 -25.38 -2.15 -8.69
CA VAL A 9 -25.40 -2.39 -10.15
C VAL A 9 -24.15 -1.80 -10.80
N LEU A 10 -23.78 -0.57 -10.45
CA LEU A 10 -22.56 0.07 -10.95
C LEU A 10 -21.27 -0.65 -10.49
N LEU A 11 -21.28 -1.22 -9.29
CA LEU A 11 -20.17 -2.04 -8.79
C LEU A 11 -20.03 -3.32 -9.61
N ALA A 12 -21.14 -3.99 -9.95
CA ALA A 12 -21.11 -5.21 -10.76
C ALA A 12 -20.66 -4.93 -12.20
N CYS A 13 -21.15 -3.85 -12.82
CA CYS A 13 -20.84 -3.54 -14.23
C CYS A 13 -19.50 -2.82 -14.42
N GLY A 14 -19.01 -2.07 -13.43
CA GLY A 14 -17.81 -1.24 -13.57
C GLY A 14 -17.01 -1.05 -12.29
N GLY A 15 -17.10 -2.02 -11.37
CA GLY A 15 -16.34 -2.05 -10.13
C GLY A 15 -14.84 -1.85 -10.32
N PRO A 16 -14.18 -2.59 -11.24
CA PRO A 16 -12.74 -2.43 -11.50
C PRO A 16 -12.34 -1.03 -11.96
N VAL A 17 -13.27 -0.27 -12.54
CA VAL A 17 -13.04 1.11 -13.00
C VAL A 17 -13.56 2.14 -11.98
N GLY A 18 -14.18 1.71 -10.89
CA GLY A 18 -14.66 2.57 -9.81
C GLY A 18 -15.92 3.37 -10.15
N LEU A 19 -16.78 2.90 -11.07
CA LEU A 19 -18.03 3.61 -11.42
C LEU A 19 -18.94 3.84 -10.21
N HIS A 20 -19.05 2.85 -9.32
CA HIS A 20 -19.80 2.96 -8.06
C HIS A 20 -19.23 4.06 -7.15
N LEU A 21 -17.92 4.28 -7.15
CA LEU A 21 -17.28 5.32 -6.34
C LEU A 21 -17.55 6.72 -6.90
N VAL A 22 -17.56 6.88 -8.24
CA VAL A 22 -17.96 8.15 -8.88
C VAL A 22 -19.40 8.49 -8.51
N TYR A 23 -20.30 7.50 -8.59
CA TYR A 23 -21.72 7.70 -8.26
C TYR A 23 -21.94 8.20 -6.82
N VAL A 24 -21.11 7.71 -5.89
CA VAL A 24 -21.18 8.08 -4.47
C VAL A 24 -20.32 9.33 -4.14
N GLY A 25 -19.70 9.97 -5.15
CA GLY A 25 -18.94 11.22 -5.01
C GLY A 25 -17.51 11.05 -4.46
N ARG A 26 -16.93 9.85 -4.56
CA ARG A 26 -15.57 9.51 -4.12
C ARG A 26 -14.59 9.43 -5.30
N GLU A 27 -14.47 10.53 -6.04
CA GLU A 27 -13.72 10.61 -7.31
C GLU A 27 -12.24 10.17 -7.19
N ARG A 28 -11.56 10.53 -6.10
CA ARG A 28 -10.15 10.12 -5.88
C ARG A 28 -10.00 8.61 -5.72
N GLN A 29 -10.92 7.98 -4.99
CA GLN A 29 -10.95 6.54 -4.83
C GLN A 29 -11.30 5.86 -6.15
N ALA A 30 -12.23 6.45 -6.92
CA ALA A 30 -12.59 5.96 -8.25
C ALA A 30 -11.38 5.98 -9.20
N TRP A 31 -10.62 7.08 -9.21
CA TRP A 31 -9.40 7.20 -10.01
C TRP A 31 -8.34 6.17 -9.60
N ALA A 32 -8.11 6.01 -8.28
CA ALA A 32 -7.19 5.00 -7.79
C ALA A 32 -7.63 3.58 -8.18
N CYS A 33 -8.94 3.29 -8.12
CA CYS A 33 -9.50 2.02 -8.59
C CYS A 33 -9.24 1.83 -10.09
N ALA A 34 -9.58 2.83 -10.92
CA ALA A 34 -9.42 2.78 -12.37
C ALA A 34 -7.95 2.56 -12.80
N VAL A 35 -7.01 3.27 -12.19
CA VAL A 35 -5.57 3.15 -12.52
C VAL A 35 -5.01 1.81 -12.07
N THR A 36 -5.50 1.25 -10.96
CA THR A 36 -5.04 -0.06 -10.46
C THR A 36 -5.83 -1.24 -11.02
N GLY A 37 -6.84 -1.00 -11.87
CA GLY A 37 -7.79 -2.03 -12.28
C GLY A 37 -8.52 -2.68 -11.09
N GLY A 38 -8.70 -1.94 -10.00
CA GLY A 38 -9.30 -2.44 -8.76
C GLY A 38 -8.43 -3.44 -8.00
N LEU A 39 -7.09 -3.41 -8.16
CA LEU A 39 -6.14 -4.32 -7.50
C LEU A 39 -6.55 -5.80 -7.68
N ALA A 40 -6.78 -6.21 -8.94
CA ALA A 40 -7.24 -7.54 -9.29
C ALA A 40 -8.57 -7.95 -8.59
N GLY A 41 -9.48 -6.99 -8.40
CA GLY A 41 -10.80 -7.23 -7.80
C GLY A 41 -10.86 -7.11 -6.28
N LEU A 42 -9.73 -7.06 -5.57
CA LEU A 42 -9.72 -6.86 -4.11
C LEU A 42 -10.36 -5.54 -3.70
N ALA A 43 -10.16 -4.47 -4.50
CA ALA A 43 -10.81 -3.19 -4.26
C ALA A 43 -12.33 -3.28 -4.42
N VAL A 44 -12.81 -4.10 -5.36
CA VAL A 44 -14.25 -4.31 -5.64
C VAL A 44 -14.92 -5.01 -4.47
N VAL A 45 -14.31 -6.07 -3.93
CA VAL A 45 -14.83 -6.79 -2.75
C VAL A 45 -14.90 -5.87 -1.53
N ARG A 46 -13.81 -5.14 -1.26
CA ARG A 46 -13.75 -4.18 -0.15
C ARG A 46 -14.79 -3.08 -0.30
N ASP A 47 -14.99 -2.58 -1.52
CA ASP A 47 -16.01 -1.57 -1.78
C ASP A 47 -17.43 -2.13 -1.69
N ALA A 48 -17.67 -3.41 -2.06
CA ALA A 48 -18.97 -4.06 -1.87
C ALA A 48 -19.42 -4.05 -0.40
N ILE A 49 -18.48 -4.32 0.51
CA ILE A 49 -18.70 -4.32 1.96
C ILE A 49 -18.90 -2.88 2.48
N CYS A 50 -18.14 -1.92 1.95
CA CYS A 50 -18.19 -0.53 2.41
C CYS A 50 -19.30 0.31 1.75
N LEU A 51 -19.93 -0.18 0.68
CA LEU A 51 -20.88 0.58 -0.14
C LEU A 51 -22.08 1.13 0.63
N PRO A 52 -22.72 0.38 1.55
CA PRO A 52 -23.85 0.89 2.32
C PRO A 52 -23.48 2.11 3.16
N ARG A 53 -22.25 2.12 3.71
CA ARG A 53 -21.72 3.28 4.43
C ARG A 53 -21.48 4.46 3.48
N TYR A 54 -20.89 4.23 2.32
CA TYR A 54 -20.64 5.30 1.36
C TYR A 54 -21.95 5.96 0.89
N VAL A 55 -23.01 5.18 0.64
CA VAL A 55 -24.32 5.71 0.22
C VAL A 55 -24.95 6.56 1.32
N ARG A 56 -24.86 6.15 2.59
CA ARG A 56 -25.30 6.96 3.74
C ARG A 56 -24.53 8.28 3.85
N GLU A 57 -23.20 8.22 3.71
CA GLU A 57 -22.34 9.41 3.68
C GLU A 57 -22.74 10.38 2.54
N ALA A 58 -23.00 9.86 1.34
CA ALA A 58 -23.36 10.68 0.18
C ALA A 58 -24.79 11.23 0.22
N ASN A 59 -25.72 10.55 0.90
CA ASN A 59 -27.05 11.07 1.17
C ASN A 59 -27.05 12.18 2.23
N GLY A 60 -25.90 12.48 2.83
CA GLY A 60 -25.75 13.60 3.73
C GLY A 60 -26.52 13.36 5.03
N GLU A 61 -26.53 12.12 5.54
CA GLU A 61 -26.90 11.83 6.92
C GLU A 61 -25.96 12.62 7.84
N ALA A 62 -26.34 13.87 8.10
CA ALA A 62 -25.48 14.92 8.66
C ALA A 62 -24.92 14.55 10.03
N GLN A 63 -25.61 13.64 10.73
CA GLN A 63 -25.17 13.11 12.01
C GLN A 63 -23.90 12.27 11.89
N GLU A 64 -23.70 11.49 10.83
CA GLU A 64 -22.48 10.69 10.66
C GLU A 64 -21.29 11.54 10.25
N LEU A 65 -21.47 12.48 9.32
CA LEU A 65 -20.43 13.45 8.94
C LEU A 65 -20.01 14.32 10.13
N ALA A 66 -20.95 14.71 10.99
CA ALA A 66 -20.66 15.45 12.21
C ALA A 66 -19.89 14.61 13.23
N LYS A 67 -20.22 13.32 13.40
CA LYS A 67 -19.47 12.41 14.29
C LYS A 67 -18.04 12.19 13.78
N VAL A 68 -17.86 11.85 12.51
CA VAL A 68 -16.53 11.65 11.90
C VAL A 68 -15.70 12.93 11.95
N SER A 69 -16.32 14.09 11.69
CA SER A 69 -15.63 15.38 11.80
C SER A 69 -15.28 15.75 13.24
N ARG A 70 -16.11 15.39 14.23
CA ARG A 70 -15.82 15.61 15.65
C ARG A 70 -14.69 14.70 16.13
N GLU A 71 -14.72 13.42 15.76
CA GLU A 71 -13.67 12.45 16.09
C GLU A 71 -12.32 12.82 15.45
N ALA A 72 -12.33 13.32 14.20
CA ALA A 72 -11.14 13.84 13.55
C ALA A 72 -10.61 15.12 14.22
N ALA A 73 -11.49 15.94 14.79
CA ALA A 73 -11.10 17.15 15.51
C ALA A 73 -10.57 16.88 16.93
N THR A 74 -11.02 15.81 17.59
CA THR A 74 -10.55 15.45 18.95
C THR A 74 -9.19 14.79 18.97
N HIS A 75 -8.74 14.18 17.87
CA HIS A 75 -7.43 13.52 17.77
C HIS A 75 -6.61 14.02 16.55
N PRO A 76 -6.19 15.29 16.54
CA PRO A 76 -5.44 15.86 15.42
C PRO A 76 -4.03 15.30 15.25
N GLU A 77 -3.51 14.61 16.28
CA GLU A 77 -2.08 14.32 16.39
C GLU A 77 -1.63 13.08 15.60
N HIS A 78 -2.56 12.17 15.24
CA HIS A 78 -2.22 10.96 14.52
C HIS A 78 -3.27 10.65 13.45
N PRO A 79 -3.02 10.97 12.16
CA PRO A 79 -3.84 10.43 11.09
C PRO A 79 -3.76 8.90 11.20
N ARG A 80 -4.91 8.24 11.32
CA ARG A 80 -4.96 6.77 11.35
C ARG A 80 -4.58 6.24 9.97
N ILE A 81 -3.28 6.03 9.77
CA ILE A 81 -2.76 5.32 8.61
C ILE A 81 -3.07 3.84 8.85
N SER A 82 -4.21 3.39 8.33
CA SER A 82 -4.47 1.96 8.21
C SER A 82 -3.41 1.35 7.28
N TRP A 83 -2.91 0.15 7.59
CA TRP A 83 -1.97 -0.58 6.74
C TRP A 83 -2.49 -0.70 5.29
N GLN A 84 -3.80 -0.84 5.09
CA GLN A 84 -4.43 -0.87 3.76
C GLN A 84 -4.16 0.41 2.94
N LYS A 85 -4.24 1.57 3.58
CA LYS A 85 -3.91 2.86 2.96
C LYS A 85 -2.41 2.92 2.63
N ALA A 86 -1.55 2.47 3.54
CA ALA A 86 -0.11 2.46 3.30
C ALA A 86 0.26 1.56 2.11
N VAL A 87 -0.32 0.36 2.02
CA VAL A 87 -0.14 -0.55 0.89
C VAL A 87 -0.69 0.08 -0.41
N ALA A 88 -1.90 0.64 -0.39
CA ALA A 88 -2.47 1.28 -1.56
C ALA A 88 -1.64 2.50 -2.02
N MET A 89 -1.12 3.31 -1.09
CA MET A 89 -0.21 4.41 -1.38
C MET A 89 1.05 3.89 -2.07
N LEU A 90 1.66 2.83 -1.53
CA LEU A 90 2.88 2.24 -2.09
C LEU A 90 2.63 1.70 -3.50
N VAL A 91 1.58 0.91 -3.69
CA VAL A 91 1.24 0.32 -4.99
C VAL A 91 0.95 1.39 -6.03
N LEU A 92 0.10 2.37 -5.71
CA LEU A 92 -0.25 3.43 -6.66
C LEU A 92 0.92 4.37 -6.93
N ALA A 93 1.71 4.71 -5.91
CA ALA A 93 2.94 5.50 -6.07
C ALA A 93 3.93 4.80 -7.00
N MET A 94 4.21 3.52 -6.77
CA MET A 94 5.13 2.74 -7.61
C MET A 94 4.61 2.61 -9.04
N LEU A 95 3.32 2.30 -9.21
CA LEU A 95 2.71 2.15 -10.53
C LEU A 95 2.80 3.47 -11.33
N VAL A 96 2.37 4.58 -10.74
CA VAL A 96 2.37 5.89 -11.42
C VAL A 96 3.80 6.40 -11.64
N GLY A 97 4.68 6.25 -10.65
CA GLY A 97 6.09 6.64 -10.74
C GLY A 97 6.83 5.90 -11.86
N THR A 98 6.74 4.58 -11.88
CA THR A 98 7.39 3.75 -12.90
C THR A 98 6.79 3.96 -14.29
N THR A 99 5.46 4.12 -14.39
CA THR A 99 4.79 4.40 -15.66
C THR A 99 5.21 5.76 -16.21
N LEU A 100 5.19 6.82 -15.41
CA LEU A 100 5.63 8.15 -15.84
C LEU A 100 7.11 8.13 -16.23
N ALA A 101 7.96 7.52 -15.41
CA ALA A 101 9.38 7.42 -15.68
C ALA A 101 9.69 6.69 -17.00
N ARG A 102 8.97 5.61 -17.33
CA ARG A 102 9.21 4.85 -18.57
C ARG A 102 8.53 5.47 -19.78
N CYS A 103 7.24 5.80 -19.68
CA CYS A 103 6.46 6.29 -20.81
C CYS A 103 6.92 7.66 -21.29
N PHE A 104 7.26 8.57 -20.37
CA PHE A 104 7.66 9.92 -20.76
C PHE A 104 9.15 10.03 -21.07
N ALA A 105 10.03 9.28 -20.40
CA ALA A 105 11.46 9.47 -20.61
C ALA A 105 11.88 9.10 -22.03
N ASP A 106 11.40 7.98 -22.57
CA ASP A 106 11.85 7.52 -23.88
C ASP A 106 11.25 8.36 -25.02
N ASP A 107 9.95 8.67 -24.97
CA ASP A 107 9.29 9.48 -26.02
C ASP A 107 9.75 10.95 -25.95
N LEU A 108 9.85 11.54 -24.76
CA LEU A 108 10.22 12.96 -24.64
C LEU A 108 11.70 13.20 -24.91
N ALA A 109 12.59 12.32 -24.47
CA ALA A 109 14.02 12.44 -24.78
C ALA A 109 14.27 12.37 -26.29
N SER A 110 13.57 11.48 -27.00
CA SER A 110 13.69 11.38 -28.46
C SER A 110 13.18 12.62 -29.19
N ARG A 111 12.10 13.25 -28.72
CA ARG A 111 11.49 14.43 -29.37
C ARG A 111 12.21 15.74 -29.09
N LEU A 112 12.76 15.92 -27.89
CA LEU A 112 13.39 17.18 -27.50
C LEU A 112 14.84 17.30 -27.97
N GLY A 113 15.44 16.23 -28.51
CA GLY A 113 16.78 16.28 -29.12
C GLY A 113 17.85 16.79 -28.15
N PHE A 114 17.73 16.48 -26.86
CA PHE A 114 18.63 17.04 -25.85
C PHE A 114 20.09 16.67 -26.13
N PRO A 115 21.01 17.64 -26.26
CA PRO A 115 22.40 17.42 -26.69
C PRO A 115 23.32 16.80 -25.61
N GLY A 116 22.79 16.01 -24.68
CA GLY A 116 23.56 15.36 -23.59
C GLY A 116 23.06 13.95 -23.29
N GLY A 117 22.89 13.15 -24.36
CA GLY A 117 21.99 12.00 -24.58
C GLY A 117 21.76 10.93 -23.51
N GLU A 118 22.44 10.94 -22.36
CA GLU A 118 22.17 9.99 -21.25
C GLU A 118 21.91 10.68 -19.92
N LEU A 119 22.70 11.70 -19.56
CA LEU A 119 22.53 12.40 -18.27
C LEU A 119 21.15 13.05 -18.12
N TYR A 120 20.68 13.71 -19.19
CA TYR A 120 19.34 14.32 -19.19
C TYR A 120 18.22 13.28 -19.14
N ARG A 121 18.43 12.12 -19.79
CA ARG A 121 17.47 11.02 -19.74
C ARG A 121 17.36 10.47 -18.31
N GLU A 122 18.48 10.18 -17.67
CA GLU A 122 18.51 9.70 -16.29
C GLU A 122 17.90 10.71 -15.30
N LEU A 123 18.24 11.99 -15.43
CA LEU A 123 17.65 13.04 -14.62
C LEU A 123 16.13 13.12 -14.82
N PHE A 124 15.67 13.03 -16.06
CA PHE A 124 14.26 13.09 -16.39
C PHE A 124 13.49 11.86 -15.89
N VAL A 125 14.06 10.66 -16.01
CA VAL A 125 13.53 9.42 -15.42
C VAL A 125 13.40 9.59 -13.90
N ALA A 126 14.45 10.07 -13.23
CA ALA A 126 14.45 10.26 -11.78
C ALA A 126 13.39 11.29 -11.32
N VAL A 127 13.33 12.45 -11.98
CA VAL A 127 12.34 13.50 -11.67
C VAL A 127 10.92 12.99 -11.93
N SER A 128 10.68 12.33 -13.06
CA SER A 128 9.37 11.77 -13.40
C SER A 128 8.93 10.69 -12.41
N HIS A 129 9.86 9.84 -11.97
CA HIS A 129 9.59 8.85 -10.93
C HIS A 129 9.20 9.52 -9.61
N VAL A 130 9.97 10.50 -9.14
CA VAL A 130 9.67 11.24 -7.90
C VAL A 130 8.31 11.94 -8.00
N LEU A 131 8.01 12.62 -9.10
CA LEU A 131 6.72 13.27 -9.32
C LEU A 131 5.57 12.26 -9.35
N GLY A 132 5.75 11.12 -10.04
CA GLY A 132 4.72 10.10 -10.15
C GLY A 132 4.44 9.36 -8.85
N THR A 133 5.48 8.99 -8.10
CA THR A 133 5.33 8.39 -6.77
C THR A 133 4.65 9.35 -5.80
N SER A 134 5.06 10.62 -5.82
CA SER A 134 4.43 11.67 -5.02
C SER A 134 2.95 11.86 -5.37
N PHE A 135 2.61 11.85 -6.65
CA PHE A 135 1.24 11.99 -7.10
C PHE A 135 0.40 10.78 -6.67
N GLY A 136 0.88 9.55 -6.88
CA GLY A 136 0.16 8.34 -6.49
C GLY A 136 -0.12 8.27 -4.99
N ALA A 137 0.89 8.53 -4.16
CA ALA A 137 0.70 8.57 -2.71
C ALA A 137 -0.19 9.74 -2.25
N TRP A 138 -0.12 10.91 -2.90
CA TRP A 138 -1.02 12.04 -2.63
C TRP A 138 -2.48 11.70 -2.94
N VAL A 139 -2.75 11.04 -4.07
CA VAL A 139 -4.11 10.63 -4.44
C VAL A 139 -4.70 9.70 -3.40
N VAL A 140 -3.96 8.65 -2.97
CA VAL A 140 -4.45 7.71 -1.95
C VAL A 140 -4.58 8.37 -0.59
N GLY A 141 -3.63 9.21 -0.20
CA GLY A 141 -3.70 9.98 1.05
C GLY A 141 -4.94 10.86 1.13
N GLY A 142 -5.33 11.43 -0.02
CA GLY A 142 -6.54 12.24 -0.14
C GLY A 142 -7.86 11.47 -0.28
N ILE A 143 -7.87 10.14 -0.25
CA ILE A 143 -9.12 9.33 -0.26
C ILE A 143 -9.84 9.46 1.08
N SER A 144 -9.08 9.59 2.18
CA SER A 144 -9.63 9.99 3.46
C SER A 144 -9.88 11.49 3.51
N TRP A 145 -10.75 11.92 4.43
CA TRP A 145 -10.93 13.33 4.80
C TRP A 145 -9.64 14.01 5.30
N ASP A 146 -8.59 13.22 5.54
CA ASP A 146 -7.25 13.67 5.88
C ASP A 146 -6.57 14.30 4.65
N PHE A 147 -6.41 15.62 4.67
CA PHE A 147 -5.66 16.32 3.63
C PHE A 147 -4.16 16.07 3.81
N VAL A 148 -3.63 15.10 3.08
CA VAL A 148 -2.19 14.99 2.89
C VAL A 148 -1.73 16.14 2.00
N ARG A 149 -0.83 17.00 2.50
CA ARG A 149 -0.23 18.06 1.69
C ARG A 149 0.74 17.44 0.70
N LEU A 150 0.61 17.81 -0.57
CA LEU A 150 1.48 17.32 -1.65
C LEU A 150 2.97 17.50 -1.33
N GLY A 151 3.35 18.60 -0.66
CA GLY A 151 4.73 18.87 -0.26
C GLY A 151 5.35 17.78 0.63
N TYR A 152 4.59 17.22 1.59
CA TYR A 152 5.13 16.14 2.43
C TYR A 152 5.38 14.86 1.65
N VAL A 153 4.49 14.55 0.70
CA VAL A 153 4.64 13.37 -0.15
C VAL A 153 5.83 13.55 -1.09
N LEU A 154 6.00 14.76 -1.65
CA LEU A 154 7.12 15.11 -2.50
C LEU A 154 8.45 14.97 -1.76
N THR A 155 8.55 15.53 -0.55
CA THR A 155 9.74 15.38 0.29
C THR A 155 10.04 13.90 0.57
N GLY A 156 9.02 13.13 0.96
CA GLY A 156 9.19 11.70 1.26
C GLY A 156 9.66 10.90 0.05
N ALA A 157 9.08 11.15 -1.13
CA ALA A 157 9.48 10.50 -2.37
C ALA A 157 10.92 10.87 -2.78
N THR A 158 11.29 12.15 -2.69
CA THR A 158 12.65 12.58 -3.00
C THR A 158 13.66 11.94 -2.05
N PHE A 159 13.37 11.93 -0.75
CA PHE A 159 14.24 11.28 0.24
C PHE A 159 14.37 9.77 -0.02
N GLY A 160 13.26 9.08 -0.33
CA GLY A 160 13.27 7.67 -0.70
C GLY A 160 14.10 7.38 -1.96
N ALA A 161 14.01 8.23 -2.98
CA ALA A 161 14.82 8.11 -4.19
C ALA A 161 16.32 8.30 -3.91
N LEU A 162 16.68 9.28 -3.08
CA LEU A 162 18.07 9.52 -2.66
C LEU A 162 18.63 8.32 -1.89
N LEU A 163 17.85 7.76 -0.95
CA LEU A 163 18.25 6.56 -0.21
C LEU A 163 18.45 5.36 -1.14
N ALA A 164 17.54 5.14 -2.09
CA ALA A 164 17.66 4.04 -3.05
C ALA A 164 18.95 4.17 -3.89
N GLN A 165 19.29 5.38 -4.35
CA GLN A 165 20.54 5.62 -5.09
C GLN A 165 21.79 5.44 -4.21
N GLY A 166 21.73 5.85 -2.94
CA GLY A 166 22.82 5.67 -1.97
C GLY A 166 23.11 4.20 -1.70
N VAL A 167 22.07 3.41 -1.41
CA VAL A 167 22.17 1.96 -1.14
C VAL A 167 22.75 1.20 -2.33
N VAL A 168 22.33 1.54 -3.56
CA VAL A 168 22.86 0.93 -4.79
C VAL A 168 24.36 1.20 -4.93
N LYS A 169 24.82 2.43 -4.67
CA LYS A 169 26.23 2.79 -4.78
C LYS A 169 27.10 2.15 -3.70
N THR A 170 26.62 2.03 -2.46
CA THR A 170 27.45 1.51 -1.35
C THR A 170 27.50 -0.01 -1.27
N HIS A 171 26.46 -0.72 -1.73
CA HIS A 171 26.37 -2.17 -1.54
C HIS A 171 26.50 -3.01 -2.82
N LEU A 172 26.18 -2.47 -4.00
CA LEU A 172 26.20 -3.26 -5.25
C LEU A 172 27.44 -3.00 -6.12
N LEU A 173 28.02 -1.80 -6.06
CA LEU A 173 29.22 -1.45 -6.82
C LEU A 173 30.52 -2.10 -6.33
N PRO A 174 30.80 -2.28 -5.01
CA PRO A 174 32.04 -2.90 -4.58
C PRO A 174 32.17 -4.37 -5.01
N ALA A 175 31.04 -5.10 -5.02
CA ALA A 175 31.01 -6.52 -5.35
C ALA A 175 31.20 -6.82 -6.85
N ALA A 176 30.89 -5.85 -7.73
CA ALA A 176 31.04 -6.01 -9.18
C ALA A 176 32.43 -5.64 -9.71
N VAL A 177 33.24 -4.94 -8.91
CA VAL A 177 34.58 -4.44 -9.30
C VAL A 177 35.68 -5.47 -9.03
N GLU A 178 35.46 -6.45 -8.14
CA GLU A 178 36.47 -7.48 -7.85
C GLU A 178 36.55 -8.60 -8.92
N ASP A 179 35.52 -8.79 -9.74
CA ASP A 179 35.42 -9.96 -10.64
C ASP A 179 35.76 -9.68 -12.12
N ASN A 180 36.15 -8.45 -12.49
CA ASN A 180 36.40 -8.10 -13.90
C ASN A 180 37.46 -6.99 -14.06
N GLN A 181 38.71 -7.29 -13.70
CA GLN A 181 39.81 -6.32 -13.70
C GLN A 181 40.48 -6.05 -15.08
N GLU A 182 40.11 -6.72 -16.17
CA GLU A 182 40.88 -6.60 -17.43
C GLU A 182 40.26 -5.74 -18.55
N GLY A 183 39.17 -4.98 -18.34
CA GLY A 183 38.59 -4.26 -19.50
C GLY A 183 37.63 -3.09 -19.31
N ILE A 184 37.48 -2.49 -18.12
CA ILE A 184 36.51 -1.39 -17.97
C ILE A 184 37.23 -0.05 -17.86
N ALA A 185 37.08 0.75 -18.93
CA ALA A 185 37.44 2.16 -18.95
C ALA A 185 36.78 2.91 -17.77
N HIS A 186 37.58 3.67 -17.04
CA HIS A 186 37.15 4.50 -15.92
C HIS A 186 35.93 5.35 -16.31
N PHE A 187 34.75 4.99 -15.78
CA PHE A 187 33.55 5.81 -15.91
C PHE A 187 33.67 7.01 -14.97
N HIS A 188 34.33 8.08 -15.44
CA HIS A 188 34.31 9.37 -14.76
C HIS A 188 32.89 9.94 -14.84
N MET A 189 32.16 9.91 -13.73
CA MET A 189 31.04 10.81 -13.54
C MET A 189 31.56 12.25 -13.69
N PRO A 190 30.96 13.09 -14.55
CA PRO A 190 31.36 14.49 -14.63
C PRO A 190 31.16 15.14 -13.27
N GLU A 191 32.15 15.90 -12.81
CA GLU A 191 32.20 16.68 -11.55
C GLU A 191 30.92 17.52 -11.29
N GLN A 192 30.14 17.78 -12.33
CA GLN A 192 28.88 18.51 -12.29
C GLN A 192 27.73 17.71 -11.63
N ALA A 193 27.75 16.38 -11.68
CA ALA A 193 26.69 15.54 -11.13
C ALA A 193 26.75 15.43 -9.58
N SER A 194 27.95 15.47 -8.99
CA SER A 194 28.13 15.51 -7.53
C SER A 194 27.76 16.88 -6.93
N ALA A 195 27.83 17.96 -7.72
CA ALA A 195 27.44 19.31 -7.29
C ALA A 195 25.93 19.57 -7.29
N LEU A 196 25.15 18.83 -8.08
CA LEU A 196 23.69 18.97 -8.17
C LEU A 196 22.96 18.42 -6.93
N LEU A 197 23.53 17.42 -6.26
CA LEU A 197 22.92 16.75 -5.12
C LEU A 197 22.83 17.66 -3.86
N PRO A 198 23.90 18.37 -3.45
CA PRO A 198 23.83 19.34 -2.36
C PRO A 198 22.89 20.52 -2.64
N ALA A 199 22.81 21.00 -3.89
CA ALA A 199 21.92 22.08 -4.29
C ALA A 199 20.44 21.68 -4.17
N LEU A 200 20.09 20.47 -4.60
CA LEU A 200 18.75 19.90 -4.42
C LEU A 200 18.40 19.71 -2.93
N CYS A 201 19.34 19.21 -2.12
CA CYS A 201 19.17 19.08 -0.68
C CYS A 201 18.98 20.44 0.02
N ALA A 202 19.70 21.49 -0.40
CA ALA A 202 19.58 22.84 0.15
C ALA A 202 18.23 23.48 -0.17
N VAL A 203 17.73 23.33 -1.41
CA VAL A 203 16.41 23.81 -1.82
C VAL A 203 15.29 23.09 -1.05
N LEU A 204 15.42 21.77 -0.85
CA LEU A 204 14.47 20.98 -0.07
C LEU A 204 14.50 21.34 1.42
N ALA A 205 15.68 21.54 2.00
CA ALA A 205 15.84 21.98 3.39
C ALA A 205 15.24 23.36 3.63
N ALA A 206 15.46 24.31 2.71
CA ALA A 206 14.85 25.64 2.76
C ALA A 206 13.31 25.59 2.67
N HIS A 207 12.76 24.66 1.88
CA HIS A 207 11.31 24.48 1.76
C HIS A 207 10.69 23.80 2.99
N MET A 208 11.40 22.85 3.60
CA MET A 208 10.95 22.15 4.82
C MET A 208 11.01 23.00 6.08
N ASN A 209 12.02 23.86 6.21
CA ASN A 209 12.30 24.57 7.46
C ASN A 209 11.54 25.87 7.67
N GLY A 210 10.51 26.17 6.85
CA GLY A 210 9.54 27.26 7.04
C GLY A 210 9.93 28.31 8.10
N ALA A 211 11.03 29.03 7.85
CA ALA A 211 11.71 29.98 8.72
C ALA A 211 11.35 29.95 10.23
N ARG A 212 11.54 28.83 10.95
CA ARG A 212 11.40 28.81 12.41
C ARG A 212 12.52 28.03 13.10
N LYS A 213 13.28 28.79 13.90
CA LYS A 213 14.42 28.43 14.76
C LYS A 213 15.77 28.34 14.05
N TRP A 214 16.26 29.52 13.65
CA TRP A 214 17.69 29.79 13.66
C TRP A 214 18.07 30.07 15.13
N LYS A 215 19.06 29.34 15.68
CA LYS A 215 19.56 29.55 17.04
C LYS A 215 20.75 30.53 16.99
N PRO A 216 20.83 31.54 17.88
CA PRO A 216 21.89 32.55 17.86
C PRO A 216 23.24 32.08 18.43
N ASP A 217 23.35 30.82 18.86
CA ASP A 217 24.53 30.28 19.56
C ASP A 217 25.81 30.23 18.68
N LEU A 218 25.75 30.71 17.43
CA LEU A 218 26.86 30.79 16.46
C LEU A 218 27.55 32.17 16.41
N LEU A 219 27.15 33.13 17.24
CA LEU A 219 27.75 34.48 17.28
C LEU A 219 28.80 34.70 18.40
N ALA A 220 29.28 33.63 19.04
CA ALA A 220 30.20 33.72 20.17
C ALA A 220 31.66 34.09 19.81
N GLU A 221 31.97 34.46 18.56
CA GLU A 221 33.32 34.86 18.11
C GLU A 221 33.38 36.31 17.60
N ALA A 222 32.59 37.23 18.18
CA ALA A 222 32.78 38.66 17.95
C ALA A 222 33.89 39.17 18.89
N HIS A 223 35.06 39.49 18.33
CA HIS A 223 36.26 39.86 19.09
C HIS A 223 36.23 41.26 19.73
N ASN A 224 35.12 42.00 19.60
CA ASN A 224 35.01 43.38 20.08
C ASN A 224 33.59 43.66 20.61
N GLU A 225 33.47 44.21 21.83
CA GLU A 225 32.18 44.52 22.48
C GLU A 225 31.29 45.43 21.63
N GLU A 226 31.90 46.31 20.82
CA GLU A 226 31.18 47.20 19.91
C GLU A 226 30.50 46.44 18.75
N GLU A 227 31.14 45.39 18.21
CA GLU A 227 30.56 44.56 17.15
C GLU A 227 29.45 43.65 17.69
N ALA A 228 29.61 43.15 18.93
CA ALA A 228 28.56 42.42 19.62
C ALA A 228 27.32 43.29 19.86
N ALA A 229 27.50 44.53 20.31
CA ALA A 229 26.41 45.49 20.51
C ALA A 229 25.71 45.87 19.19
N ARG A 230 26.47 46.05 18.09
CA ARG A 230 25.89 46.29 16.75
C ARG A 230 25.14 45.08 16.21
N ALA A 231 25.65 43.87 16.42
CA ALA A 231 24.99 42.63 16.03
C ALA A 231 23.69 42.42 16.82
N GLU A 232 23.67 42.73 18.12
CA GLU A 232 22.49 42.66 18.97
C GLU A 232 21.42 43.69 18.56
N ALA A 233 21.82 44.92 18.24
CA ALA A 233 20.91 45.95 17.74
C ALA A 233 20.29 45.56 16.38
N LEU A 234 21.09 45.03 15.45
CA LEU A 234 20.59 44.53 14.16
C LEU A 234 19.67 43.30 14.33
N ALA A 235 19.98 42.42 15.29
CA ALA A 235 19.14 41.27 15.63
C ALA A 235 17.79 41.71 16.22
N MET A 236 17.77 42.71 17.09
CA MET A 236 16.54 43.30 17.63
C MET A 236 15.70 43.99 16.55
N GLU A 237 16.32 44.74 15.64
CA GLU A 237 15.63 45.37 14.52
C GLU A 237 15.03 44.31 13.57
N ALA A 238 15.79 43.26 13.25
CA ALA A 238 15.32 42.13 12.45
C ALA A 238 14.16 41.39 13.15
N ALA A 239 14.25 41.15 14.45
CA ALA A 239 13.20 40.52 15.25
C ALA A 239 11.90 41.35 15.25
N SER A 240 12.01 42.68 15.37
CA SER A 240 10.88 43.60 15.28
C SER A 240 10.21 43.58 13.90
N LYS A 241 11.00 43.55 12.82
CA LYS A 241 10.48 43.41 11.45
C LYS A 241 9.79 42.07 11.24
N VAL A 242 10.35 40.97 11.75
CA VAL A 242 9.73 39.62 11.69
C VAL A 242 8.44 39.58 12.52
N ALA A 243 8.39 40.23 13.67
CA ALA A 243 7.17 40.33 14.49
C ALA A 243 6.03 41.05 13.73
N LYS A 244 6.33 42.16 13.03
CA LYS A 244 5.35 42.87 12.19
C LYS A 244 4.89 42.05 10.98
N ILE A 245 5.80 41.30 10.35
CA ILE A 245 5.45 40.40 9.23
C ILE A 245 4.57 39.24 9.72
N THR A 246 4.84 38.71 10.91
CA THR A 246 4.08 37.57 11.46
C THR A 246 2.68 37.95 11.94
N THR A 247 2.49 39.14 12.50
CA THR A 247 1.14 39.66 12.83
C THR A 247 0.33 39.94 11.57
N SER A 248 0.92 40.59 10.56
CA SER A 248 0.29 40.79 9.25
C SER A 248 -0.06 39.46 8.56
N ALA A 249 0.81 38.45 8.66
CA ALA A 249 0.55 37.11 8.13
C ALA A 249 -0.56 36.37 8.91
N ALA A 250 -0.72 36.63 10.21
CA ALA A 250 -1.80 36.05 11.00
C ALA A 250 -3.17 36.64 10.60
N GLU A 251 -3.24 37.95 10.37
CA GLU A 251 -4.44 38.62 9.85
C GLU A 251 -4.76 38.19 8.41
N ALA A 252 -3.75 38.05 7.55
CA ALA A 252 -3.94 37.51 6.21
C ALA A 252 -4.50 36.07 6.24
N ARG A 253 -4.06 35.23 7.20
CA ARG A 253 -4.58 33.86 7.37
C ARG A 253 -6.04 33.83 7.80
N THR A 254 -6.49 34.74 8.66
CA THR A 254 -7.90 34.78 9.08
C THR A 254 -8.81 35.19 7.92
N VAL A 255 -8.38 36.18 7.11
CA VAL A 255 -9.09 36.60 5.89
C VAL A 255 -9.13 35.47 4.85
N VAL A 256 -8.00 34.79 4.61
CA VAL A 256 -7.95 33.63 3.69
C VAL A 256 -8.85 32.49 4.18
N ARG A 257 -8.92 32.25 5.49
CA ARG A 257 -9.79 31.20 6.07
C ARG A 257 -11.28 31.51 5.87
N ARG A 258 -11.72 32.76 6.07
CA ARG A 258 -13.09 33.19 5.75
C ARG A 258 -13.41 33.03 4.25
N ASN A 259 -12.54 33.52 3.39
CA ASN A 259 -12.72 33.44 1.94
C ASN A 259 -12.75 31.99 1.43
N ARG A 260 -12.06 31.06 2.10
CA ARG A 260 -12.08 29.63 1.75
C ARG A 260 -13.42 28.99 2.04
N VAL A 261 -14.03 29.28 3.19
CA VAL A 261 -15.35 28.76 3.58
C VAL A 261 -16.43 29.22 2.59
N ASP A 262 -16.42 30.51 2.22
CA ASP A 262 -17.37 31.05 1.24
C ASP A 262 -17.17 30.50 -0.17
N ARG A 263 -15.92 30.28 -0.59
CA ARG A 263 -15.61 29.64 -1.88
C ARG A 263 -16.07 28.18 -1.91
N GLU A 264 -15.87 27.41 -0.84
CA GLU A 264 -16.37 26.03 -0.76
C GLU A 264 -17.90 25.97 -0.79
N LYS A 265 -18.59 26.90 -0.11
CA LYS A 265 -20.05 27.02 -0.15
C LYS A 265 -20.55 27.33 -1.56
N LYS A 266 -19.94 28.29 -2.27
CA LYS A 266 -20.26 28.60 -3.68
C LYS A 266 -19.94 27.44 -4.63
N ARG A 267 -18.87 26.67 -4.37
CA ARG A 267 -18.51 25.49 -5.17
C ARG A 267 -19.55 24.38 -5.04
N ARG A 268 -20.03 24.10 -3.81
CA ARG A 268 -21.10 23.11 -3.58
C ARG A 268 -22.39 23.48 -4.32
N LEU A 269 -22.75 24.76 -4.36
CA LEU A 269 -23.95 25.23 -5.06
C LEU A 269 -23.82 25.09 -6.59
N ARG A 270 -22.66 25.41 -7.18
CA ARG A 270 -22.42 25.27 -8.63
C ARG A 270 -22.39 23.82 -9.11
N MET A 271 -21.94 22.87 -8.29
CA MET A 271 -21.91 21.45 -8.67
C MET A 271 -23.29 20.80 -8.73
N SER A 272 -24.35 21.43 -8.21
CA SER A 272 -25.70 20.86 -8.26
C SER A 272 -26.42 21.01 -9.62
N GLY A 273 -26.01 21.99 -10.44
CA GLY A 273 -26.76 22.47 -11.63
C GLY A 273 -26.22 22.11 -13.01
N GLY A 274 -25.09 21.42 -13.15
CA GLY A 274 -24.45 21.16 -14.46
C GLY A 274 -24.10 19.70 -14.71
N ARG A 275 -25.10 18.80 -14.77
CA ARG A 275 -24.86 17.35 -14.81
C ARG A 275 -24.69 16.70 -16.20
N CYS A 276 -24.84 17.42 -17.31
CA CYS A 276 -24.83 16.77 -18.64
C CYS A 276 -23.44 16.69 -19.31
N GLY A 277 -22.56 17.70 -19.16
CA GLY A 277 -21.24 17.70 -19.81
C GLY A 277 -20.19 16.79 -19.15
N PHE A 278 -20.29 16.58 -17.84
CA PHE A 278 -19.32 15.79 -17.07
C PHE A 278 -19.38 14.29 -17.42
N CYS A 279 -20.58 13.77 -17.71
CA CYS A 279 -20.76 12.36 -18.08
C CYS A 279 -20.07 12.00 -19.40
N PHE A 280 -20.08 12.91 -20.39
CA PHE A 280 -19.36 12.72 -21.65
C PHE A 280 -17.84 12.80 -21.49
N GLY A 281 -17.34 13.67 -20.58
CA GLY A 281 -15.92 13.71 -20.22
C GLY A 281 -15.46 12.41 -19.57
N LEU A 282 -16.27 11.87 -18.64
CA LEU A 282 -16.01 10.60 -17.96
C LEU A 282 -15.99 9.40 -18.92
N LEU A 283 -16.88 9.37 -19.90
CA LEU A 283 -16.88 8.31 -20.91
C LEU A 283 -15.59 8.34 -21.77
N ARG A 284 -15.10 9.54 -22.13
CA ARG A 284 -13.83 9.68 -22.85
C ARG A 284 -12.62 9.27 -22.01
N VAL A 285 -12.61 9.61 -20.73
CA VAL A 285 -11.56 9.18 -19.80
C VAL A 285 -11.61 7.67 -19.59
N TYR A 286 -12.80 7.08 -19.45
CA TYR A 286 -13.00 5.64 -19.37
C TYR A 286 -12.45 4.92 -20.61
N LEU A 287 -12.85 5.35 -21.81
CA LEU A 287 -12.36 4.79 -23.06
C LEU A 287 -10.84 4.98 -23.22
N GLY A 288 -10.30 6.11 -22.76
CA GLY A 288 -8.86 6.36 -22.74
C GLY A 288 -8.10 5.44 -21.78
N VAL A 289 -8.62 5.19 -20.58
CA VAL A 289 -8.00 4.28 -19.60
C VAL A 289 -8.11 2.83 -20.06
N VAL A 290 -9.24 2.40 -20.61
CA VAL A 290 -9.39 1.06 -21.19
C VAL A 290 -8.41 0.88 -22.36
N ALA A 291 -8.33 1.85 -23.27
CA ALA A 291 -7.37 1.81 -24.37
C ALA A 291 -5.92 1.77 -23.86
N PHE A 292 -5.59 2.55 -22.84
CA PHE A 292 -4.27 2.55 -22.21
C PHE A 292 -3.93 1.21 -21.53
N LEU A 293 -4.86 0.63 -20.77
CA LEU A 293 -4.67 -0.68 -20.15
C LEU A 293 -4.53 -1.78 -21.21
N CYS A 294 -5.30 -1.72 -22.30
CA CYS A 294 -5.10 -2.60 -23.44
C CYS A 294 -3.71 -2.43 -24.07
N LEU A 295 -3.22 -1.19 -24.24
CA LEU A 295 -1.87 -0.93 -24.77
C LEU A 295 -0.77 -1.41 -23.82
N VAL A 296 -0.93 -1.27 -22.50
CA VAL A 296 0.01 -1.80 -21.50
C VAL A 296 0.01 -3.32 -21.53
N LEU A 297 -1.16 -3.97 -21.60
CA LEU A 297 -1.26 -5.42 -21.71
C LEU A 297 -0.66 -5.94 -23.02
N VAL A 298 -0.86 -5.23 -24.14
CA VAL A 298 -0.22 -5.54 -25.43
C VAL A 298 1.29 -5.33 -25.35
N SER A 299 1.77 -4.25 -24.72
CA SER A 299 3.19 -3.97 -24.55
C SER A 299 3.88 -5.01 -23.64
N MET A 300 3.23 -5.41 -22.54
CA MET A 300 3.69 -6.50 -21.68
C MET A 300 3.68 -7.84 -22.43
N TYR A 301 2.65 -8.08 -23.24
CA TYR A 301 2.60 -9.26 -24.10
C TYR A 301 3.75 -9.27 -25.09
N GLU A 302 4.06 -8.16 -25.76
CA GLU A 302 5.16 -8.07 -26.74
C GLU A 302 6.56 -8.14 -26.09
N SER A 303 6.72 -7.67 -24.86
CA SER A 303 8.03 -7.55 -24.18
C SER A 303 8.39 -8.76 -23.31
N ALA A 304 7.46 -9.67 -23.04
CA ALA A 304 7.72 -10.84 -22.21
C ALA A 304 8.53 -11.90 -23.00
N SER A 305 9.67 -12.33 -22.45
CA SER A 305 10.35 -13.54 -22.91
C SER A 305 10.24 -14.63 -21.86
N PHE A 306 9.95 -15.85 -22.29
CA PHE A 306 9.84 -17.00 -21.41
C PHE A 306 11.02 -17.93 -21.68
N THR A 307 11.73 -18.32 -20.62
CA THR A 307 12.73 -19.38 -20.67
C THR A 307 12.03 -20.71 -20.49
N TRP A 308 11.88 -21.46 -21.58
CA TRP A 308 11.37 -22.82 -21.52
C TRP A 308 12.56 -23.77 -21.36
N LYS A 309 12.61 -24.52 -20.25
CA LYS A 309 13.52 -25.67 -20.09
C LYS A 309 12.78 -26.92 -20.53
N ASP A 310 13.26 -27.52 -21.61
CA ASP A 310 12.72 -28.79 -22.06
C ASP A 310 13.22 -29.90 -21.13
N ALA A 311 12.38 -30.89 -20.81
CA ALA A 311 12.72 -31.91 -19.81
C ALA A 311 13.94 -32.74 -20.20
N ASP A 312 14.17 -32.91 -21.51
CA ASP A 312 15.26 -33.71 -22.05
C ASP A 312 16.48 -32.86 -22.51
N THR A 313 16.37 -31.53 -22.49
CA THR A 313 17.44 -30.65 -23.02
C THR A 313 17.87 -29.64 -21.96
N SER A 314 19.10 -29.76 -21.47
CA SER A 314 19.67 -28.90 -20.43
C SER A 314 19.85 -27.43 -20.84
N GLN A 315 19.64 -27.10 -22.11
CA GLN A 315 19.69 -25.73 -22.62
C GLN A 315 18.28 -25.10 -22.62
N GLY A 316 18.07 -24.11 -21.76
CA GLY A 316 16.83 -23.33 -21.76
C GLY A 316 16.76 -22.45 -23.00
N MET A 317 15.72 -22.62 -23.81
CA MET A 317 15.50 -21.78 -24.98
C MET A 317 14.67 -20.55 -24.59
N LEU A 318 15.18 -19.36 -24.91
CA LEU A 318 14.45 -18.10 -24.76
C LEU A 318 13.49 -17.96 -25.94
N LEU A 319 12.20 -18.22 -25.69
CA LEU A 319 11.15 -18.01 -26.68
C LEU A 319 10.52 -16.63 -26.46
N PRO A 320 10.53 -15.74 -27.47
CA PRO A 320 9.78 -14.50 -27.38
C PRO A 320 8.27 -14.82 -27.36
N SER A 321 7.52 -14.20 -26.45
CA SER A 321 6.08 -14.39 -26.21
C SER A 321 5.23 -14.40 -27.49
N ARG A 322 5.56 -13.54 -28.46
CA ARG A 322 4.86 -13.41 -29.75
C ARG A 322 4.79 -14.69 -30.58
N THR A 323 5.78 -15.59 -30.40
CA THR A 323 5.82 -16.88 -31.10
C THR A 323 4.95 -17.94 -30.43
N ILE A 324 4.62 -17.74 -29.16
CA ILE A 324 3.73 -18.63 -28.43
C ILE A 324 2.30 -18.18 -28.77
N ARG A 325 1.62 -18.90 -29.66
CA ARG A 325 0.20 -18.65 -29.91
C ARG A 325 -0.51 -18.67 -28.54
N VAL A 326 -1.13 -17.55 -28.15
CA VAL A 326 -1.85 -17.40 -26.86
C VAL A 326 -2.74 -18.61 -26.59
N LYS A 327 -3.39 -19.14 -27.63
CA LYS A 327 -4.22 -20.34 -27.54
C LYS A 327 -3.43 -21.58 -27.08
N THR A 328 -2.22 -21.80 -27.59
CA THR A 328 -1.36 -22.91 -27.19
C THR A 328 -0.74 -22.68 -25.82
N PHE A 329 -0.35 -21.45 -25.47
CA PHE A 329 0.12 -21.12 -24.12
C PHE A 329 -0.97 -21.34 -23.08
N VAL A 330 -2.15 -20.73 -23.29
CA VAL A 330 -3.29 -20.86 -22.40
C VAL A 330 -3.72 -22.30 -22.32
N ASN A 331 -3.81 -23.04 -23.44
CA ASN A 331 -4.17 -24.45 -23.39
C ASN A 331 -3.12 -25.30 -22.67
N ASN A 332 -1.82 -25.02 -22.83
CA ASN A 332 -0.76 -25.77 -22.15
C ASN A 332 -0.61 -25.38 -20.68
N TRP A 333 -0.86 -24.12 -20.33
CA TRP A 333 -0.85 -23.62 -18.95
C TRP A 333 -2.08 -24.13 -18.19
N VAL A 334 -3.27 -24.03 -18.83
CA VAL A 334 -4.51 -24.62 -18.33
C VAL A 334 -4.35 -26.13 -18.22
N ALA A 335 -3.73 -26.82 -19.19
CA ALA A 335 -3.47 -28.26 -19.09
C ALA A 335 -2.45 -28.62 -17.99
N SER A 336 -1.37 -27.85 -17.83
CA SER A 336 -0.34 -28.12 -16.81
C SER A 336 -0.79 -27.80 -15.39
N HIS A 337 -1.75 -26.87 -15.24
CA HIS A 337 -2.33 -26.48 -13.96
C HIS A 337 -3.80 -26.93 -13.86
N GLN A 338 -4.28 -27.83 -14.72
CA GLN A 338 -5.70 -28.22 -14.75
C GLN A 338 -6.10 -28.82 -13.40
N ASN A 339 -5.22 -29.61 -12.79
CA ASN A 339 -5.46 -30.22 -11.49
C ASN A 339 -5.50 -29.17 -10.37
N GLU A 340 -4.64 -28.15 -10.42
CA GLU A 340 -4.62 -27.07 -9.44
C GLU A 340 -5.81 -26.12 -9.60
N LEU A 341 -6.21 -25.83 -10.85
CA LEU A 341 -7.40 -25.03 -11.16
C LEU A 341 -8.68 -25.77 -10.80
N ASN A 342 -8.74 -27.08 -11.03
CA ASN A 342 -9.87 -27.91 -10.59
C ASN A 342 -9.93 -27.93 -9.06
N LEU A 343 -8.80 -28.13 -8.37
CA LEU A 343 -8.74 -28.12 -6.91
C LEU A 343 -9.11 -26.75 -6.33
N ALA A 344 -8.62 -25.66 -6.93
CA ALA A 344 -8.96 -24.30 -6.52
C ALA A 344 -10.43 -23.97 -6.78
N SER A 345 -10.98 -24.41 -7.91
CA SER A 345 -12.41 -24.26 -8.24
C SER A 345 -13.29 -25.08 -7.29
N GLU A 346 -12.88 -26.30 -6.95
CA GLU A 346 -13.59 -27.16 -6.01
C GLU A 346 -13.53 -26.57 -4.60
N THR A 347 -12.36 -26.12 -4.16
CA THR A 347 -12.19 -25.43 -2.86
C THR A 347 -13.01 -24.13 -2.81
N ALA A 348 -13.01 -23.34 -3.89
CA ALA A 348 -13.82 -22.12 -3.97
C ALA A 348 -15.32 -22.44 -3.98
N GLY A 349 -15.73 -23.53 -4.64
CA GLY A 349 -17.11 -24.04 -4.62
C GLY A 349 -17.55 -24.44 -3.22
N LEU A 350 -16.71 -25.21 -2.50
CA LEU A 350 -16.98 -25.63 -1.12
C LEU A 350 -17.03 -24.45 -0.15
N VAL A 351 -16.13 -23.48 -0.29
CA VAL A 351 -16.15 -22.25 0.52
C VAL A 351 -17.40 -21.43 0.21
N PHE A 352 -17.76 -21.30 -1.07
CA PHE A 352 -18.96 -20.57 -1.48
C PHE A 352 -20.24 -21.25 -0.98
N GLU A 353 -20.36 -22.57 -1.14
CA GLU A 353 -21.49 -23.35 -0.63
C GLU A 353 -21.60 -23.25 0.89
N SER A 354 -20.47 -23.32 1.61
CA SER A 354 -20.43 -23.11 3.06
C SER A 354 -20.91 -21.70 3.43
N VAL A 355 -20.46 -20.66 2.73
CA VAL A 355 -20.93 -19.28 2.97
C VAL A 355 -22.43 -19.14 2.72
N VAL A 356 -22.96 -19.79 1.69
CA VAL A 356 -24.39 -19.73 1.34
C VAL A 356 -25.26 -20.51 2.35
N THR A 357 -24.80 -21.67 2.81
CA THR A 357 -25.60 -22.57 3.66
C THR A 357 -25.48 -22.26 5.15
N ARG A 358 -24.26 -21.95 5.62
CA ARG A 358 -23.92 -21.73 7.03
C ARG A 358 -23.67 -20.26 7.37
N GLY A 359 -23.45 -19.43 6.35
CA GLY A 359 -23.13 -18.03 6.54
C GLY A 359 -21.64 -17.79 6.80
N LEU A 360 -21.20 -16.57 6.46
CA LEU A 360 -19.79 -16.20 6.44
C LEU A 360 -19.05 -16.41 7.77
N ARG A 361 -19.73 -16.21 8.91
CA ARG A 361 -19.10 -16.33 10.24
C ARG A 361 -18.71 -17.77 10.54
N GLU A 362 -19.58 -18.73 10.21
CA GLU A 362 -19.36 -20.15 10.45
C GLU A 362 -18.29 -20.68 9.48
N THR A 363 -18.36 -20.31 8.20
CA THR A 363 -17.32 -20.66 7.22
C THR A 363 -15.93 -20.13 7.60
N VAL A 364 -15.85 -18.91 8.13
CA VAL A 364 -14.56 -18.37 8.60
C VAL A 364 -14.05 -19.11 9.84
N SER A 365 -14.94 -19.53 10.74
CA SER A 365 -14.58 -20.36 11.89
C SER A 365 -14.03 -21.72 11.44
N ASP A 366 -14.71 -22.37 10.49
CA ASP A 366 -14.29 -23.65 9.90
C ASP A 366 -12.92 -23.51 9.21
N LEU A 367 -12.75 -22.48 8.37
CA LEU A 367 -11.47 -22.18 7.74
C LEU A 367 -10.36 -21.87 8.75
N GLN A 368 -10.67 -21.17 9.85
CA GLN A 368 -9.70 -20.91 10.91
C GLN A 368 -9.26 -22.20 11.61
N THR A 369 -10.16 -23.17 11.77
CA THR A 369 -9.79 -24.48 12.34
C THR A 369 -8.99 -25.35 11.37
N GLU A 370 -9.17 -25.18 10.06
CA GLU A 370 -8.43 -25.94 9.04
C GLU A 370 -7.06 -25.32 8.69
N ILE A 371 -6.89 -24.00 8.89
CA ILE A 371 -5.59 -23.35 8.65
C ILE A 371 -4.57 -23.84 9.71
N PRO A 372 -3.47 -24.50 9.29
CA PRO A 372 -2.52 -25.17 10.20
C PRO A 372 -1.94 -24.26 11.30
N LEU A 373 -1.77 -22.97 11.00
CA LEU A 373 -1.20 -21.98 11.91
C LEU A 373 -2.08 -21.69 13.15
N TYR A 374 -3.39 -21.65 12.98
CA TYR A 374 -4.33 -21.40 14.09
C TYR A 374 -4.55 -22.67 14.91
N ALA A 375 -4.73 -23.82 14.22
CA ALA A 375 -4.80 -25.12 14.86
C ALA A 375 -3.58 -25.41 15.75
N LYS A 376 -2.37 -24.98 15.35
CA LYS A 376 -1.17 -25.08 16.17
C LYS A 376 -1.27 -24.27 17.46
N LYS A 377 -1.74 -23.02 17.42
CA LYS A 377 -1.82 -22.15 18.60
C LYS A 377 -2.84 -22.68 19.61
N ASP A 378 -4.01 -23.09 19.13
CA ASP A 378 -5.05 -23.64 20.01
C ASP A 378 -4.62 -24.97 20.61
N ALA A 379 -4.00 -25.87 19.83
CA ALA A 379 -3.49 -27.12 20.35
C ALA A 379 -2.37 -26.93 21.40
N LEU A 380 -1.47 -25.95 21.22
CA LEU A 380 -0.46 -25.61 22.23
C LEU A 380 -1.10 -25.05 23.50
N LYS A 381 -2.14 -24.23 23.37
CA LYS A 381 -2.92 -23.71 24.50
C LYS A 381 -3.63 -24.82 25.27
N THR A 382 -4.25 -25.78 24.58
CA THR A 382 -4.91 -26.95 25.19
C THR A 382 -3.92 -27.81 25.99
N LEU A 383 -2.67 -27.95 25.55
CA LEU A 383 -1.63 -28.67 26.30
C LEU A 383 -0.92 -27.80 27.36
N GLY A 384 -1.21 -26.50 27.42
CA GLY A 384 -0.55 -25.56 28.32
C GLY A 384 0.94 -25.34 27.99
N LEU A 385 1.28 -25.31 26.70
CA LEU A 385 2.64 -25.15 26.19
C LEU A 385 2.85 -23.78 25.53
N PRO A 386 4.07 -23.22 25.58
CA PRO A 386 4.40 -21.98 24.87
C PRO A 386 4.42 -22.20 23.34
N GLU A 387 4.23 -21.12 22.56
CA GLU A 387 4.22 -21.16 21.07
C GLU A 387 5.51 -21.72 20.45
N THR A 388 6.62 -21.65 21.19
CA THR A 388 7.96 -22.13 20.81
C THR A 388 8.24 -23.59 21.21
N ALA A 389 7.24 -24.32 21.71
CA ALA A 389 7.43 -25.68 22.19
C ALA A 389 7.87 -26.65 21.07
N SER A 390 8.94 -27.39 21.35
CA SER A 390 9.45 -28.47 20.50
C SER A 390 8.55 -29.71 20.57
N LEU A 391 8.59 -30.57 19.54
CA LEU A 391 7.86 -31.85 19.52
C LEU A 391 8.19 -32.73 20.75
N ARG A 392 9.43 -32.65 21.27
CA ARG A 392 9.84 -33.36 22.48
C ARG A 392 9.07 -32.86 23.71
N GLN A 393 8.92 -31.55 23.87
CA GLN A 393 8.12 -30.96 24.96
C GLN A 393 6.64 -31.30 24.83
N VAL A 394 6.10 -31.28 23.61
CA VAL A 394 4.72 -31.71 23.32
C VAL A 394 4.48 -33.16 23.77
N ARG A 395 5.38 -34.08 23.41
CA ARG A 395 5.31 -35.50 23.83
C ARG A 395 5.43 -35.69 25.34
N THR A 396 6.35 -34.98 25.99
CA THR A 396 6.52 -35.05 27.45
C THR A 396 5.26 -34.57 28.14
N ARG A 397 4.69 -33.43 27.71
CA ARG A 397 3.50 -32.85 28.32
C ARG A 397 2.26 -33.72 28.12
N PHE A 398 2.08 -34.30 26.93
CA PHE A 398 1.02 -35.26 26.67
C PHE A 398 1.12 -36.49 27.58
N ARG A 399 2.33 -37.01 27.82
CA ARG A 399 2.55 -38.14 28.75
C ARG A 399 2.29 -37.75 30.20
N GLU A 400 2.70 -36.55 30.63
CA GLU A 400 2.39 -36.05 31.97
C GLU A 400 0.89 -35.93 32.21
N ILE A 401 0.14 -35.43 31.21
CA ILE A 401 -1.32 -35.30 31.32
C ILE A 401 -2.01 -36.68 31.25
N SER A 402 -1.51 -37.60 30.42
CA SER A 402 -2.10 -38.94 30.25
C SER A 402 -1.75 -39.92 31.38
N PHE A 403 -0.58 -39.78 32.01
CA PHE A 403 -0.03 -40.77 32.95
C PHE A 403 0.44 -40.17 34.30
N GLY A 404 0.26 -38.87 34.52
CA GLY A 404 0.77 -38.17 35.69
C GLY A 404 0.25 -38.73 37.01
N LYS A 405 1.17 -39.00 37.95
CA LYS A 405 0.96 -39.63 39.27
C LYS A 405 0.07 -38.85 40.27
N GLY A 406 -0.64 -37.82 39.82
CA GLY A 406 -1.51 -36.97 40.65
C GLY A 406 -2.91 -36.70 40.07
N SER A 407 -3.13 -36.95 38.78
CA SER A 407 -4.49 -37.16 38.28
C SER A 407 -4.85 -38.58 38.71
N GLY A 408 -5.85 -38.75 39.58
CA GLY A 408 -6.37 -40.07 39.91
C GLY A 408 -6.44 -40.89 38.63
N ARG A 409 -5.82 -42.08 38.63
CA ARG A 409 -5.78 -42.96 37.45
C ARG A 409 -7.13 -42.85 36.76
N PHE A 410 -7.14 -42.61 35.46
CA PHE A 410 -8.26 -43.01 34.62
C PHE A 410 -8.35 -44.54 34.73
N GLU A 411 -8.76 -45.04 35.90
CA GLU A 411 -9.20 -46.40 36.10
C GLU A 411 -10.32 -46.56 35.08
N HIS A 412 -10.16 -47.54 34.21
CA HIS A 412 -11.18 -47.96 33.26
C HIS A 412 -12.54 -47.90 33.95
N VAL A 413 -13.34 -46.90 33.56
CA VAL A 413 -14.57 -46.58 34.26
C VAL A 413 -15.54 -47.72 34.04
N GLY A 414 -15.74 -48.52 35.08
CA GLY A 414 -16.85 -49.45 35.16
C GLY A 414 -18.15 -48.67 35.33
N VAL A 415 -18.91 -48.57 34.23
CA VAL A 415 -20.38 -48.51 34.08
C VAL A 415 -21.23 -47.89 35.21
N ASN A 416 -20.78 -46.83 35.89
CA ASN A 416 -21.65 -46.02 36.75
C ASN A 416 -21.66 -44.58 36.23
N GLY A 417 -22.80 -44.19 35.64
CA GLY A 417 -23.02 -42.95 34.87
C GLY A 417 -22.98 -41.66 35.69
N ASP A 418 -21.82 -41.36 36.29
CA ASP A 418 -21.58 -40.11 36.97
C ASP A 418 -21.13 -39.05 35.95
N SER A 419 -21.81 -37.91 35.86
CA SER A 419 -21.56 -36.82 34.89
C SER A 419 -20.12 -36.26 34.94
N ARG A 420 -19.40 -36.52 36.04
CA ARG A 420 -17.97 -36.21 36.18
C ARG A 420 -17.08 -37.05 35.26
N VAL A 421 -17.50 -38.28 34.96
CA VAL A 421 -16.78 -39.19 34.07
C VAL A 421 -16.89 -38.69 32.62
N GLU A 422 -18.08 -38.32 32.17
CA GLU A 422 -18.30 -37.80 30.80
C GLU A 422 -17.41 -36.59 30.52
N LYS A 423 -17.36 -35.64 31.45
CA LYS A 423 -16.50 -34.45 31.32
C LYS A 423 -15.01 -34.79 31.31
N SER A 424 -14.62 -35.86 32.00
CA SER A 424 -13.23 -36.34 32.01
C SER A 424 -12.85 -37.02 30.68
N ILE A 425 -13.79 -37.70 30.04
CA ILE A 425 -13.63 -38.31 28.70
C ILE A 425 -13.52 -37.21 27.64
N GLU A 426 -14.44 -36.24 27.64
CA GLU A 426 -14.41 -35.11 26.69
C GLU A 426 -13.09 -34.33 26.77
N ASN A 427 -12.61 -34.06 27.99
CA ASN A 427 -11.31 -33.40 28.17
C ASN A 427 -10.15 -34.24 27.62
N TYR A 428 -10.20 -35.56 27.79
CA TYR A 428 -9.17 -36.47 27.30
C TYR A 428 -9.13 -36.52 25.76
N ASP A 429 -10.30 -36.54 25.11
CA ASP A 429 -10.41 -36.52 23.65
C ASP A 429 -9.85 -35.22 23.06
N GLN A 430 -10.11 -34.07 23.70
CA GLN A 430 -9.52 -32.79 23.31
C GLN A 430 -7.98 -32.79 23.42
N ILE A 431 -7.44 -33.43 24.46
CA ILE A 431 -5.99 -33.55 24.66
C ILE A 431 -5.35 -34.44 23.59
N ILE A 432 -6.00 -35.55 23.21
CA ILE A 432 -5.54 -36.43 22.12
C ILE A 432 -5.57 -35.69 20.78
N ALA A 433 -6.67 -34.99 20.48
CA ALA A 433 -6.81 -34.24 19.23
C ALA A 433 -5.73 -33.16 19.09
N ALA A 434 -5.49 -32.39 20.17
CA ALA A 434 -4.42 -31.39 20.21
C ALA A 434 -3.03 -32.01 19.98
N TYR A 435 -2.76 -33.18 20.57
CA TYR A 435 -1.50 -33.89 20.39
C TYR A 435 -1.27 -34.33 18.94
N GLU A 436 -2.27 -34.94 18.29
CA GLU A 436 -2.12 -35.42 16.91
C GLU A 436 -1.97 -34.26 15.90
N ILE A 437 -2.66 -33.14 16.11
CA ILE A 437 -2.45 -31.91 15.31
C ILE A 437 -0.98 -31.45 15.43
N LEU A 438 -0.46 -31.30 16.66
CA LEU A 438 0.91 -30.82 16.86
C LEU A 438 1.96 -31.79 16.36
N LYS A 439 1.70 -33.09 16.46
CA LYS A 439 2.58 -34.14 15.93
C LYS A 439 2.68 -34.05 14.42
N ARG A 440 1.58 -33.84 13.69
CA ARG A 440 1.59 -33.64 12.22
C ARG A 440 2.32 -32.36 11.81
N LEU A 441 2.16 -31.27 12.57
CA LEU A 441 2.72 -29.97 12.21
C LEU A 441 4.19 -29.76 12.59
N LEU A 442 4.69 -30.51 13.58
CA LEU A 442 6.07 -30.41 14.08
C LEU A 442 6.97 -31.57 13.64
N GLN A 443 6.42 -32.56 12.93
CA GLN A 443 7.24 -33.56 12.26
C GLN A 443 7.88 -32.92 11.01
N PRO A 444 9.23 -32.95 10.91
CA PRO A 444 9.95 -32.38 9.78
C PRO A 444 9.71 -33.15 8.48
#